data_AF-A0A7C1EEP1-F1
#
_entry.id   AF-A0A7C1EEP1-F1
#
_cell.length_a   1.000
_cell.length_b   1.000
_cell.length_c   1.000
_cell.angle_alpha   90.00
_cell.angle_beta   90.00
_cell.angle_gamma   90.00
#
_symmetry.space_group_name_H-M   'P 1'
#
loop_
_entity.id
_entity.type
_entity.pdbx_description
1 polymer ?
#
loop_
_entity_poly.entity_id
_entity_poly.type
_entity_poly.pdbx_seq_one_letter_code
_entity_poly.pdbx_strand_id
1 'polypeptide(L)'
;MRVYFYAHAWHHLQNIEPVIHELERRYIEWKILTFMPKDDNYPRIEQLFPRERIEVFAETRVFRFGARLGSLGKPGKLASLLWSFVWLLAYFARQRPSRLVVTEDLTLWSNLTTKAARICRVKCIHLPAENIHFVEDRLRTLVRYGRIVPEQPGWAQRLAHRLYPVNVQPYQGKRLYWYGAYRLIASYLLGLLPETPWVRGSNNIDCVAVNSRVQFEENTRYGLDAARQAITGFP
;
A
#
# COMPACT_ATOMS: atom_id res chain seq x y z
N MET A 1 -13.60 -6.21 18.93
CA MET A 1 -13.23 -5.53 17.66
C MET A 1 -11.89 -6.08 17.18
N ARG A 2 -11.68 -6.27 15.88
CA ARG A 2 -10.39 -6.72 15.32
C ARG A 2 -9.78 -5.66 14.41
N VAL A 3 -8.55 -5.24 14.70
CA VAL A 3 -7.83 -4.21 13.94
C VAL A 3 -6.58 -4.83 13.30
N TYR A 4 -6.54 -4.86 11.98
CA TYR A 4 -5.37 -5.35 11.25
C TYR A 4 -4.53 -4.18 10.77
N PHE A 5 -3.22 -4.25 10.95
CA PHE A 5 -2.26 -3.28 10.45
C PHE A 5 -1.57 -3.85 9.22
N TYR A 6 -1.45 -3.06 8.16
CA TYR A 6 -0.70 -3.43 6.97
C TYR A 6 0.48 -2.47 6.78
N ALA A 7 1.66 -3.05 6.58
CA ALA A 7 2.88 -2.31 6.25
C ALA A 7 3.62 -2.96 5.08
N HIS A 8 4.11 -2.10 4.18
CA HIS A 8 4.94 -2.53 3.06
C HIS A 8 6.41 -2.70 3.46
N ALA A 9 6.87 -2.14 4.59
CA ALA A 9 8.25 -2.26 5.04
C ALA A 9 8.33 -2.42 6.56
N TRP A 10 9.32 -3.18 7.04
CA TRP A 10 9.50 -3.46 8.46
C TRP A 10 9.67 -2.20 9.31
N HIS A 11 10.43 -1.22 8.82
CA HIS A 11 10.66 0.03 9.56
C HIS A 11 9.38 0.86 9.77
N HIS A 12 8.36 0.73 8.91
CA HIS A 12 7.07 1.41 9.11
C HIS A 12 6.28 0.85 10.31
N LEU A 13 6.59 -0.37 10.78
CA LEU A 13 5.92 -0.95 11.92
C LEU A 13 6.33 -0.32 13.25
N GLN A 14 7.47 0.38 13.32
CA GLN A 14 7.87 1.10 14.53
C GLN A 14 6.87 2.22 14.84
N ASN A 15 6.36 2.88 13.80
CA ASN A 15 5.42 4.00 13.94
C ASN A 15 4.03 3.58 14.47
N ILE A 16 3.70 2.28 14.45
CA ILE A 16 2.40 1.79 14.93
C ILE A 16 2.44 1.27 16.37
N GLU A 17 3.63 1.18 16.98
CA GLU A 17 3.82 0.67 18.34
C GLU A 17 2.96 1.42 19.38
N PRO A 18 2.92 2.77 19.43
CA PRO A 18 2.10 3.49 20.41
C PRO A 18 0.61 3.21 20.24
N VAL A 19 0.17 3.03 18.98
CA VAL A 19 -1.23 2.73 18.66
C VAL A 19 -1.59 1.33 19.15
N ILE A 20 -0.70 0.34 18.96
CA ILE A 20 -0.91 -1.02 19.44
C ILE A 20 -1.04 -1.06 20.96
N HIS A 21 -0.18 -0.35 21.70
CA HIS A 21 -0.29 -0.25 23.16
C HIS A 21 -1.66 0.28 23.61
N GLU A 22 -2.19 1.31 22.96
CA GLU A 22 -3.52 1.83 23.26
C GLU A 22 -4.66 0.85 22.91
N LEU A 23 -4.50 0.05 21.84
CA LEU A 23 -5.45 -1.01 21.52
C LEU A 23 -5.44 -2.12 22.58
N GLU A 24 -4.27 -2.52 23.05
CA GLU A 24 -4.11 -3.55 24.09
C GLU A 24 -4.69 -3.12 25.42
N ARG A 25 -4.45 -1.87 25.83
CA ARG A 25 -5.07 -1.27 27.02
C ARG A 25 -6.60 -1.29 26.99
N ARG A 26 -7.18 -1.29 25.79
CA ARG A 26 -8.63 -1.35 25.55
C ARG A 26 -9.12 -2.76 25.22
N TYR A 27 -8.28 -3.78 25.37
CA TYR A 27 -8.57 -5.19 25.07
C TYR A 27 -9.06 -5.40 23.63
N ILE A 28 -8.52 -4.62 22.68
CA ILE A 28 -8.84 -4.74 21.26
C ILE A 28 -7.86 -5.72 20.61
N GLU A 29 -8.40 -6.74 19.91
CA GLU A 29 -7.57 -7.70 19.19
C GLU A 29 -6.95 -7.05 17.95
N TRP A 30 -5.65 -7.29 17.75
CA TRP A 30 -4.92 -6.78 16.61
C TRP A 30 -4.02 -7.84 15.96
N LYS A 31 -3.64 -7.59 14.69
CA LYS A 31 -2.63 -8.34 13.93
C LYS A 31 -1.89 -7.42 12.97
N ILE A 32 -0.66 -7.79 12.62
CA ILE A 32 0.15 -7.14 11.58
C ILE A 32 0.19 -8.04 10.34
N LEU A 33 0.02 -7.44 9.16
CA LEU A 33 0.06 -8.07 7.86
C LEU A 33 1.19 -7.46 7.03
N THR A 34 2.00 -8.29 6.38
CA THR A 34 3.08 -7.80 5.51
C THR A 34 3.35 -8.75 4.35
N PHE A 35 3.72 -8.18 3.20
CA PHE A 35 4.23 -8.93 2.04
C PHE A 35 5.76 -8.93 1.97
N MET A 36 6.44 -8.29 2.93
CA MET A 36 7.89 -8.35 3.01
C MET A 36 8.34 -9.73 3.47
N PRO A 37 9.33 -10.37 2.84
CA PRO A 37 10.02 -11.48 3.47
C PRO A 37 10.76 -10.98 4.73
N LYS A 38 11.00 -11.89 5.68
CA LYS A 38 11.86 -11.60 6.82
C LYS A 38 13.26 -11.21 6.33
N ASP A 39 13.76 -10.09 6.81
CA ASP A 39 15.10 -9.58 6.56
C ASP A 39 15.79 -9.23 7.88
N ASP A 40 16.97 -8.59 7.82
CA ASP A 40 17.76 -8.23 9.00
C ASP A 40 17.03 -7.32 10.00
N ASN A 41 15.96 -6.62 9.58
CA ASN A 41 15.14 -5.81 10.49
C ASN A 41 14.12 -6.64 11.27
N TYR A 42 13.79 -7.84 10.81
CA TYR A 42 12.72 -8.66 11.39
C TYR A 42 12.94 -9.02 12.87
N PRO A 43 14.15 -9.41 13.33
CA PRO A 43 14.40 -9.65 14.76
C PRO A 43 14.06 -8.47 15.66
N ARG A 44 14.30 -7.23 15.19
CA ARG A 44 13.93 -6.01 15.92
C ARG A 44 12.41 -5.85 16.01
N ILE A 45 11.68 -6.22 14.96
CA ILE A 45 10.20 -6.20 14.96
C ILE A 45 9.63 -7.24 15.94
N GLU A 46 10.25 -8.41 16.05
CA GLU A 46 9.84 -9.43 17.03
C GLU A 46 10.07 -9.03 18.49
N GLN A 47 10.97 -8.08 18.76
CA GLN A 47 11.12 -7.48 20.09
C GLN A 47 9.97 -6.53 20.43
N LEU A 48 9.38 -5.89 19.42
CA LEU A 48 8.28 -4.93 19.60
C LEU A 48 6.91 -5.62 19.61
N PHE A 49 6.77 -6.74 18.88
CA PHE A 49 5.48 -7.38 18.66
C PHE A 49 5.57 -8.91 18.80
N PRO A 50 4.59 -9.55 19.47
CA PRO A 50 4.54 -11.00 19.56
C PRO A 50 4.43 -11.67 18.18
N ARG A 51 5.22 -12.72 17.95
CA ARG A 51 5.33 -13.41 16.64
C ARG A 51 3.98 -13.88 16.10
N GLU A 52 3.12 -14.39 16.97
CA GLU A 52 1.79 -14.90 16.65
C GLU A 52 0.82 -13.82 16.15
N ARG A 53 1.15 -12.56 16.36
CA ARG A 53 0.40 -11.39 15.85
C ARG A 53 0.86 -10.95 14.48
N ILE A 54 1.99 -11.45 13.97
CA ILE A 54 2.59 -11.04 12.70
C ILE A 54 2.34 -12.10 11.62
N GLU A 55 1.63 -11.72 10.56
CA GLU A 55 1.38 -12.58 9.41
C GLU A 55 2.23 -12.13 8.20
N VAL A 56 3.25 -12.93 7.90
CA VAL A 56 4.20 -12.69 6.80
C VAL A 56 3.72 -13.43 5.55
N PHE A 57 2.98 -12.74 4.70
CA PHE A 57 2.35 -13.32 3.51
C PHE A 57 3.36 -13.90 2.53
N ALA A 58 4.54 -13.27 2.38
CA ALA A 58 5.64 -13.79 1.55
C ALA A 58 6.08 -15.22 1.92
N GLU A 59 5.80 -15.66 3.15
CA GLU A 59 6.15 -16.99 3.62
C GLU A 59 5.04 -18.02 3.47
N THR A 60 3.81 -17.57 3.21
CA THR A 60 2.68 -18.48 3.01
C THR A 60 2.82 -19.21 1.68
N ARG A 61 2.56 -20.52 1.68
CA ARG A 61 2.59 -21.35 0.46
C ARG A 61 1.68 -20.80 -0.63
N VAL A 62 0.51 -20.29 -0.23
CA VAL A 62 -0.53 -19.77 -1.13
C VAL A 62 -0.05 -18.50 -1.85
N PHE A 63 0.56 -17.57 -1.13
CA PHE A 63 1.12 -16.37 -1.76
C PHE A 63 2.35 -16.69 -2.62
N ARG A 64 3.25 -17.56 -2.15
CA ARG A 64 4.43 -18.00 -2.92
C ARG A 64 4.06 -18.61 -4.27
N PHE A 65 2.97 -19.40 -4.32
CA PHE A 65 2.45 -19.93 -5.57
C PHE A 65 2.06 -18.79 -6.54
N GLY A 66 1.28 -17.81 -6.07
CA GLY A 66 0.93 -16.63 -6.86
C GLY A 66 2.14 -15.82 -7.32
N ALA A 67 3.13 -15.63 -6.45
CA ALA A 67 4.35 -14.92 -6.76
C ALA A 67 5.16 -15.62 -7.88
N ARG A 68 5.19 -16.96 -7.87
CA ARG A 68 5.84 -17.77 -8.93
C ARG A 68 5.19 -17.60 -10.29
N LEU A 69 3.88 -17.36 -10.37
CA LEU A 69 3.25 -17.02 -11.66
C LEU A 69 3.90 -15.79 -12.29
N GLY A 70 4.36 -14.85 -11.46
CA GLY A 70 5.02 -13.61 -11.89
C GLY A 70 6.32 -13.80 -12.67
N SER A 71 6.99 -14.96 -12.55
CA SER A 71 8.21 -15.26 -13.31
C SER A 71 7.94 -15.69 -14.76
N LEU A 72 6.68 -16.00 -15.11
CA LEU A 72 6.25 -16.42 -16.45
C LEU A 72 6.04 -15.22 -17.43
N GLY A 73 6.87 -14.19 -17.30
CA GLY A 73 6.82 -13.00 -18.15
C GLY A 73 5.61 -12.07 -17.87
N LYS A 74 5.23 -11.28 -18.87
CA LYS A 74 4.13 -10.29 -18.77
C LYS A 74 2.78 -10.91 -18.38
N PRO A 75 2.28 -11.99 -19.02
CA PRO A 75 1.01 -12.61 -18.60
C PRO A 75 1.12 -13.19 -17.19
N GLY A 76 2.29 -13.75 -16.84
CA GLY A 76 2.59 -14.22 -15.49
C GLY A 76 2.45 -13.16 -14.41
N LYS A 77 2.96 -11.94 -14.66
CA LYS A 77 2.82 -10.80 -13.73
C LYS A 77 1.37 -10.41 -13.49
N LEU A 78 0.52 -10.49 -14.51
CA LEU A 78 -0.91 -10.22 -14.38
C LEU A 78 -1.62 -11.34 -13.60
N ALA A 79 -1.32 -12.60 -13.91
CA ALA A 79 -1.85 -13.76 -13.20
C ALA A 79 -1.47 -13.74 -11.72
N SER A 80 -0.22 -13.36 -11.41
CA SER A 80 0.27 -13.16 -10.04
C SER A 80 -0.55 -12.10 -9.29
N LEU A 81 -0.80 -10.95 -9.94
CA LEU A 81 -1.60 -9.87 -9.37
C LEU A 81 -3.04 -10.30 -9.05
N LEU A 82 -3.68 -10.96 -10.02
CA LEU A 82 -5.04 -11.48 -9.90
C LEU A 82 -5.13 -12.53 -8.80
N TRP A 83 -4.19 -13.48 -8.77
CA TRP A 83 -4.12 -14.50 -7.74
C TRP A 83 -4.04 -13.89 -6.35
N SER A 84 -3.11 -12.95 -6.15
CA SER A 84 -2.94 -12.29 -4.85
C SER A 84 -4.19 -11.53 -4.43
N PHE A 85 -4.90 -10.91 -5.37
CA PHE A 85 -6.16 -10.22 -5.09
C PHE A 85 -7.28 -11.19 -4.67
N VAL A 86 -7.47 -12.29 -5.39
CA VAL A 86 -8.47 -13.33 -5.04
C VAL A 86 -8.15 -13.94 -3.67
N TRP A 87 -6.87 -14.23 -3.43
CA TRP A 87 -6.43 -14.75 -2.14
C TRP A 87 -6.67 -13.74 -1.00
N LEU A 88 -6.42 -12.45 -1.21
CA LEU A 88 -6.72 -11.41 -0.23
C LEU A 88 -8.22 -11.31 0.07
N LEU A 89 -9.09 -11.44 -0.94
CA LEU A 89 -10.54 -11.48 -0.74
C LEU A 89 -10.94 -12.66 0.15
N ALA A 90 -10.44 -13.85 -0.14
CA ALA A 90 -10.69 -15.03 0.68
C ALA A 90 -10.15 -14.85 2.11
N TYR A 91 -8.96 -14.25 2.24
CA TYR A 91 -8.35 -13.94 3.52
C TYR A 91 -9.23 -13.02 4.37
N PHE A 92 -9.65 -11.86 3.84
CA PHE A 92 -10.48 -10.91 4.58
C PHE A 92 -11.90 -11.44 4.85
N ALA A 93 -12.49 -12.22 3.93
CA ALA A 93 -13.78 -12.87 4.14
C ALA A 93 -13.75 -13.89 5.29
N ARG A 94 -12.63 -14.60 5.45
CA ARG A 94 -12.40 -15.57 6.54
C ARG A 94 -12.05 -14.88 7.85
N GLN A 95 -11.10 -13.94 7.82
CA GLN A 95 -10.59 -13.29 9.01
C GLN A 95 -11.55 -12.24 9.58
N ARG A 96 -12.40 -11.62 8.75
CA ARG A 96 -13.40 -10.62 9.13
C ARG A 96 -12.88 -9.59 10.15
N PRO A 97 -11.77 -8.87 9.86
CA PRO A 97 -11.35 -7.76 10.70
C PRO A 97 -12.40 -6.64 10.63
N SER A 98 -12.54 -5.88 11.71
CA SER A 98 -13.42 -4.71 11.74
C SER A 98 -12.77 -3.52 11.04
N ARG A 99 -11.44 -3.40 11.18
CA ARG A 99 -10.64 -2.30 10.65
C ARG A 99 -9.37 -2.83 10.00
N LEU A 100 -8.95 -2.17 8.92
CA LEU A 100 -7.62 -2.27 8.33
C LEU A 100 -6.93 -0.91 8.44
N VAL A 101 -5.79 -0.84 9.11
CA VAL A 101 -4.92 0.34 9.17
C VAL A 101 -3.78 0.13 8.18
N VAL A 102 -3.58 1.05 7.25
CA VAL A 102 -2.59 0.95 6.17
C VAL A 102 -1.56 2.04 6.37
N THR A 103 -0.28 1.67 6.51
CA THR A 103 0.80 2.63 6.84
C THR A 103 1.43 3.32 5.63
N GLU A 104 1.36 2.71 4.46
CA GLU A 104 1.73 3.33 3.18
C GLU A 104 0.61 3.06 2.17
N ASP A 105 0.23 4.04 1.36
CA ASP A 105 -0.84 3.91 0.35
C ASP A 105 -0.35 4.11 -1.08
N LEU A 106 0.96 4.28 -1.27
CA LEU A 106 1.56 4.55 -2.58
C LEU A 106 2.06 3.29 -3.29
N THR A 107 1.98 2.13 -2.64
CA THR A 107 2.42 0.87 -3.25
C THR A 107 1.24 0.11 -3.80
N LEU A 108 1.46 -0.60 -4.90
CA LEU A 108 0.44 -1.43 -5.54
C LEU A 108 -0.19 -2.44 -4.56
N TRP A 109 0.63 -3.01 -3.67
CA TRP A 109 0.18 -3.99 -2.68
C TRP A 109 -0.75 -3.36 -1.64
N SER A 110 -0.47 -2.14 -1.21
CA SER A 110 -1.35 -1.38 -0.33
C SER A 110 -2.72 -1.15 -0.96
N ASN A 111 -2.74 -0.80 -2.24
CA ASN A 111 -3.96 -0.54 -2.99
C ASN A 111 -4.80 -1.80 -3.15
N LEU A 112 -4.17 -2.92 -3.54
CA LEU A 112 -4.84 -4.22 -3.62
C LEU A 112 -5.41 -4.69 -2.28
N THR A 113 -4.65 -4.51 -1.20
CA THR A 113 -5.04 -4.93 0.16
C THR A 113 -6.23 -4.13 0.64
N THR A 114 -6.17 -2.79 0.51
CA THR A 114 -7.26 -1.87 0.85
C THR A 114 -8.52 -2.22 0.06
N LYS A 115 -8.38 -2.48 -1.23
CA LYS A 115 -9.51 -2.85 -2.09
C LYS A 115 -10.17 -4.16 -1.69
N ALA A 116 -9.38 -5.20 -1.44
CA ALA A 116 -9.91 -6.49 -1.02
C ALA A 116 -10.64 -6.38 0.32
N ALA A 117 -10.05 -5.64 1.27
CA ALA A 117 -10.67 -5.35 2.57
C ALA A 117 -12.02 -4.63 2.40
N ARG A 118 -12.10 -3.62 1.53
CA ARG A 118 -13.34 -2.87 1.26
C ARG A 118 -14.44 -3.73 0.63
N ILE A 119 -14.11 -4.59 -0.33
CA ILE A 119 -15.10 -5.53 -0.90
C ILE A 119 -15.65 -6.45 0.20
N CYS A 120 -14.82 -6.83 1.16
CA CYS A 120 -15.21 -7.56 2.36
C CYS A 120 -15.83 -6.68 3.47
N ARG A 121 -16.20 -5.43 3.18
CA ARG A 121 -16.82 -4.45 4.09
C ARG A 121 -15.97 -4.11 5.33
N VAL A 122 -14.66 -4.27 5.24
CA VAL A 122 -13.71 -3.85 6.29
C VAL A 122 -13.46 -2.34 6.15
N LYS A 123 -13.57 -1.62 7.26
CA LYS A 123 -13.31 -0.18 7.31
C LYS A 123 -11.80 0.09 7.25
N CYS A 124 -11.36 0.93 6.33
CA CYS A 124 -9.95 1.18 6.06
C CYS A 124 -9.52 2.55 6.60
N ILE A 125 -8.43 2.59 7.36
CA ILE A 125 -7.82 3.80 7.90
C ILE A 125 -6.42 3.90 7.30
N HIS A 126 -6.01 5.06 6.84
CA HIS A 126 -4.63 5.32 6.45
C HIS A 126 -3.90 6.04 7.56
N LEU A 127 -2.78 5.47 8.01
CA LEU A 127 -1.89 6.03 9.00
C LEU A 127 -0.54 6.30 8.31
N PRO A 128 -0.36 7.46 7.67
CA PRO A 128 0.79 7.75 6.84
C PRO A 128 2.08 7.65 7.65
N ALA A 129 2.93 6.69 7.29
CA ALA A 129 4.32 6.72 7.72
C ALA A 129 5.01 7.86 6.97
N GLU A 130 5.44 8.90 7.69
CA GLU A 130 6.24 9.95 7.06
C GLU A 130 7.59 9.39 6.67
N ASN A 131 7.78 9.17 5.38
CA ASN A 131 9.11 9.20 4.82
C ASN A 131 9.39 10.66 4.45
N ILE A 132 10.05 11.39 5.35
CA ILE A 132 10.75 12.65 5.00
C ILE A 132 11.98 12.30 4.15
N HIS A 133 11.76 11.58 3.05
CA HIS A 133 12.75 11.48 2.00
C HIS A 133 12.41 12.60 1.02
N PHE A 134 13.34 13.55 0.88
CA PHE A 134 13.33 14.46 -0.24
C PHE A 134 13.00 13.66 -1.50
N VAL A 135 12.00 14.12 -2.26
CA VAL A 135 11.48 13.42 -3.45
C VAL A 135 12.63 12.96 -4.36
N GLU A 136 13.70 13.75 -4.42
CA GLU A 136 14.91 13.46 -5.17
C GLU A 136 15.70 12.24 -4.66
N ASP A 137 15.90 12.09 -3.34
CA ASP A 137 16.59 10.93 -2.75
C ASP A 137 15.78 9.65 -2.90
N ARG A 138 14.45 9.76 -2.76
CA ARG A 138 13.53 8.66 -3.05
C ARG A 138 13.65 8.25 -4.52
N LEU A 139 13.61 9.21 -5.45
CA LEU A 139 13.75 8.94 -6.89
C LEU A 139 15.11 8.32 -7.21
N ARG A 140 16.21 8.87 -6.69
CA ARG A 140 17.57 8.33 -6.86
C ARG A 140 17.65 6.88 -6.41
N THR A 141 17.06 6.57 -5.26
CA THR A 141 16.99 5.20 -4.72
C THR A 141 16.19 4.29 -5.65
N LEU A 142 15.02 4.73 -6.12
CA LEU A 142 14.19 3.94 -7.02
C LEU A 142 14.83 3.71 -8.39
N VAL A 143 15.54 4.70 -8.94
CA VAL A 143 16.36 4.57 -10.15
C VAL A 143 17.42 3.51 -9.94
N ARG A 144 18.20 3.62 -8.85
CA ARG A 144 19.30 2.68 -8.52
C ARG A 144 18.82 1.24 -8.44
N TYR A 145 17.62 1.01 -7.90
CA TYR A 145 17.04 -0.32 -7.76
C TYR A 145 16.13 -0.73 -8.94
N GLY A 146 16.08 0.04 -10.04
CA GLY A 146 15.28 -0.28 -11.23
C GLY A 146 13.78 -0.38 -10.95
N ARG A 147 13.28 0.34 -9.95
CA ARG A 147 11.87 0.30 -9.51
C ARG A 147 10.96 1.26 -10.27
N ILE A 148 11.56 2.10 -11.11
CA ILE A 148 10.89 3.02 -12.03
C ILE A 148 11.04 2.51 -13.47
N VAL A 149 10.07 2.82 -14.30
CA VAL A 149 10.03 2.49 -15.72
C VAL A 149 10.35 3.76 -16.51
N PRO A 150 11.36 3.74 -17.40
CA PRO A 150 11.63 4.89 -18.26
C PRO A 150 10.47 5.14 -19.22
N GLU A 151 10.35 6.36 -19.72
CA GLU A 151 9.40 6.67 -20.78
C GLU A 151 9.61 5.77 -22.01
N GLN A 152 8.51 5.17 -22.49
CA GLN A 152 8.50 4.41 -23.72
C GLN A 152 7.51 5.05 -24.70
N PRO A 153 7.91 5.22 -25.97
CA PRO A 153 6.98 5.69 -26.99
C PRO A 153 5.90 4.63 -27.23
N GLY A 154 4.63 5.03 -27.30
CA GLY A 154 3.55 4.12 -27.66
C GLY A 154 2.16 4.55 -27.21
N TRP A 155 1.13 3.93 -27.80
CA TRP A 155 -0.27 4.15 -27.44
C TRP A 155 -0.57 3.71 -26.00
N ALA A 156 0.05 2.60 -25.56
CA ALA A 156 -0.18 2.04 -24.23
C ALA A 156 0.25 3.03 -23.13
N GLN A 157 1.40 3.70 -23.32
CA GLN A 157 1.86 4.71 -22.37
C GLN A 157 0.92 5.92 -22.30
N ARG A 158 0.45 6.39 -23.47
CA ARG A 158 -0.52 7.50 -23.54
C ARG A 158 -1.84 7.14 -22.84
N LEU A 159 -2.35 5.94 -23.08
CA LEU A 159 -3.56 5.46 -22.41
C LEU A 159 -3.35 5.32 -20.90
N ALA A 160 -2.25 4.69 -20.47
CA ALA A 160 -1.94 4.55 -19.05
C ALA A 160 -1.79 5.90 -18.35
N HIS A 161 -1.21 6.90 -19.00
CA HIS A 161 -1.10 8.25 -18.47
C HIS A 161 -2.46 8.96 -18.39
N ARG A 162 -3.37 8.73 -19.36
CA ARG A 162 -4.75 9.24 -19.27
C ARG A 162 -5.53 8.60 -18.12
N LEU A 163 -5.39 7.28 -17.95
CA LEU A 163 -6.06 6.55 -16.87
C LEU A 163 -5.48 6.88 -15.49
N TYR A 164 -4.16 7.10 -15.42
CA TYR A 164 -3.43 7.36 -14.19
C TYR A 164 -2.40 8.48 -14.38
N PRO A 165 -2.82 9.75 -14.36
CA PRO A 165 -1.95 10.89 -14.65
C PRO A 165 -0.80 11.03 -13.64
N VAL A 166 -1.03 10.60 -12.40
CA VAL A 166 -0.06 10.60 -11.29
C VAL A 166 0.98 9.46 -11.36
N ASN A 167 0.95 8.61 -12.39
CA ASN A 167 1.95 7.53 -12.57
C ASN A 167 3.33 8.06 -12.99
N VAL A 168 3.50 9.36 -13.22
CA VAL A 168 4.72 9.95 -13.80
C VAL A 168 5.35 10.94 -12.83
N GLN A 169 6.68 10.95 -12.81
CA GLN A 169 7.48 11.92 -12.06
C GLN A 169 8.60 12.48 -12.96
N PRO A 170 8.77 13.82 -13.04
CA PRO A 170 9.92 14.42 -13.70
C PRO A 170 11.18 14.22 -12.85
N TYR A 171 12.29 13.83 -13.49
CA TYR A 171 13.60 13.68 -12.86
C TYR A 171 14.71 13.86 -13.90
N GLN A 172 15.65 14.79 -13.64
CA GLN A 172 16.80 15.05 -14.54
C GLN A 172 16.39 15.26 -16.01
N GLY A 173 15.33 16.04 -16.24
CA GLY A 173 14.82 16.34 -17.60
C GLY A 173 14.10 15.17 -18.29
N LYS A 174 13.92 14.03 -17.62
CA LYS A 174 13.20 12.85 -18.15
C LYS A 174 11.92 12.58 -17.37
N ARG A 175 10.97 11.90 -18.02
CA ARG A 175 9.77 11.36 -17.38
C ARG A 175 10.02 9.93 -16.95
N LEU A 176 9.82 9.67 -15.66
CA LEU A 176 9.93 8.35 -15.07
C LEU A 176 8.56 7.91 -14.60
N TYR A 177 8.24 6.64 -14.79
CA TYR A 177 6.94 6.09 -14.45
C TYR A 177 7.05 5.11 -13.29
N TRP A 178 6.12 5.17 -12.33
CA TRP A 178 6.11 4.26 -11.18
C TRP A 178 5.85 2.81 -11.61
N TYR A 179 4.96 2.62 -12.58
CA TYR A 179 4.61 1.31 -13.12
C TYR A 179 4.48 1.35 -14.65
N GLY A 180 4.75 0.20 -15.29
CA GLY A 180 4.65 0.06 -16.74
C GLY A 180 3.21 0.08 -17.25
N ALA A 181 2.99 0.66 -18.44
CA ALA A 181 1.67 0.92 -19.01
C ALA A 181 0.72 -0.28 -19.07
N TYR A 182 1.18 -1.42 -19.58
CA TYR A 182 0.33 -2.61 -19.73
C TYR A 182 -0.20 -3.13 -18.40
N ARG A 183 0.60 -3.04 -17.33
CA ARG A 183 0.17 -3.43 -15.99
C ARG A 183 -0.96 -2.52 -15.51
N LEU A 184 -0.82 -1.22 -15.71
CA LEU A 184 -1.82 -0.24 -15.30
C LEU A 184 -3.11 -0.36 -16.10
N ILE A 185 -3.03 -0.51 -17.43
CA ILE A 185 -4.22 -0.73 -18.27
C ILE A 185 -4.95 -1.99 -17.80
N ALA A 186 -4.23 -3.10 -17.60
CA ALA A 186 -4.85 -4.33 -17.12
C ALA A 186 -5.46 -4.14 -15.72
N SER A 187 -4.75 -3.47 -14.81
CA SER A 187 -5.30 -3.13 -13.48
C SER A 187 -6.53 -2.24 -13.57
N TYR A 188 -6.61 -1.30 -14.50
CA TYR A 188 -7.80 -0.48 -14.73
C TYR A 188 -8.97 -1.31 -15.25
N LEU A 189 -8.75 -2.14 -16.28
CA LEU A 189 -9.80 -2.96 -16.89
C LEU A 189 -10.37 -4.00 -15.92
N LEU A 190 -9.52 -4.57 -15.07
CA LEU A 190 -9.92 -5.48 -14.00
C LEU A 190 -10.44 -4.72 -12.77
N GLY A 191 -10.44 -3.40 -12.84
CA GLY A 191 -10.78 -2.48 -11.77
C GLY A 191 -10.01 -2.76 -10.51
N LEU A 192 -8.75 -3.20 -10.53
CA LEU A 192 -7.92 -3.58 -9.37
C LEU A 192 -7.29 -2.40 -8.63
N LEU A 193 -7.13 -1.26 -9.29
CA LEU A 193 -6.62 -0.03 -8.68
C LEU A 193 -7.74 1.02 -8.62
N PRO A 194 -7.73 1.91 -7.62
CA PRO A 194 -8.61 3.10 -7.62
C PRO A 194 -8.22 4.04 -8.77
N GLU A 195 -9.03 5.05 -9.05
CA GLU A 195 -8.76 6.04 -10.11
C GLU A 195 -7.44 6.83 -9.90
N THR A 196 -7.08 7.14 -8.66
CA THR A 196 -5.89 7.96 -8.34
C THR A 196 -4.97 7.30 -7.31
N PRO A 197 -4.39 6.11 -7.59
CA PRO A 197 -3.76 5.20 -6.61
C PRO A 197 -2.53 5.72 -5.86
N TRP A 198 -2.02 6.90 -6.23
CA TRP A 198 -0.87 7.54 -5.58
C TRP A 198 -1.19 8.92 -5.02
N VAL A 199 -2.48 9.28 -4.98
CA VAL A 199 -2.98 10.40 -4.18
C VAL A 199 -3.31 9.85 -2.80
N ARG A 200 -2.82 10.49 -1.75
CA ARG A 200 -3.06 10.02 -0.39
C ARG A 200 -4.56 9.96 -0.10
N GLY A 201 -5.04 8.86 0.48
CA GLY A 201 -6.47 8.74 0.83
C GLY A 201 -7.43 8.41 -0.33
N SER A 202 -6.96 8.39 -1.58
CA SER A 202 -7.80 8.19 -2.77
C SER A 202 -8.34 6.77 -2.96
N ASN A 203 -7.80 5.79 -2.24
CA ASN A 203 -8.23 4.38 -2.27
C ASN A 203 -9.59 4.13 -1.60
N ASN A 204 -10.47 5.13 -1.57
CA ASN A 204 -11.69 5.09 -0.77
C ASN A 204 -11.39 4.74 0.70
N ILE A 205 -10.32 5.28 1.27
CA ILE A 205 -10.00 5.10 2.68
C ILE A 205 -11.09 5.77 3.54
N ASP A 206 -11.66 5.10 4.53
CA ASP A 206 -12.73 5.68 5.34
C ASP A 206 -12.23 6.88 6.16
N CYS A 207 -10.97 6.85 6.63
CA CYS A 207 -10.34 7.95 7.36
C CYS A 207 -8.82 7.99 7.15
N VAL A 208 -8.24 9.17 6.97
CA VAL A 208 -6.80 9.41 6.98
C VAL A 208 -6.42 10.10 8.29
N ALA A 209 -5.57 9.44 9.08
CA ALA A 209 -4.92 10.05 10.23
C ALA A 209 -3.81 10.97 9.69
N VAL A 210 -3.99 12.28 9.73
CA VAL A 210 -2.97 13.24 9.23
C VAL A 210 -2.11 13.75 10.39
N ASN A 211 -0.82 13.89 10.13
CA ASN A 211 0.16 14.25 11.15
C ASN A 211 0.18 15.76 11.42
N SER A 212 -0.12 16.57 10.39
CA SER A 212 -0.08 18.03 10.46
C SER A 212 -1.25 18.70 9.73
N ARG A 213 -1.48 19.97 10.07
CA ARG A 213 -2.43 20.83 9.36
C ARG A 213 -2.03 21.06 7.90
N VAL A 214 -0.74 21.16 7.62
CA VAL A 214 -0.21 21.32 6.25
C VAL A 214 -0.59 20.11 5.40
N GLN A 215 -0.43 18.90 5.95
CA GLN A 215 -0.84 17.67 5.26
C GLN A 215 -2.36 17.62 5.05
N PHE A 216 -3.14 18.03 6.05
CA PHE A 216 -4.60 18.13 5.93
C PHE A 216 -5.00 19.01 4.73
N GLU A 217 -4.42 20.22 4.67
CA GLU A 217 -4.69 21.21 3.62
C GLU A 217 -4.23 20.71 2.24
N GLU A 218 -3.06 20.06 2.16
CA GLU A 218 -2.56 19.44 0.93
C GLU A 218 -3.50 18.35 0.42
N ASN A 219 -3.92 17.42 1.28
CA ASN A 219 -4.85 16.36 0.89
C ASN A 219 -6.19 16.92 0.41
N THR A 220 -6.71 17.97 1.07
CA THR A 220 -7.94 18.65 0.66
C THR A 220 -7.79 19.31 -0.71
N ARG A 221 -6.63 19.91 -1.02
CA ARG A 221 -6.35 20.44 -2.37
C ARG A 221 -6.41 19.36 -3.45
N TYR A 222 -6.06 18.12 -3.11
CA TYR A 222 -6.17 16.97 -4.01
C TYR A 222 -7.54 16.27 -3.94
N GLY A 223 -8.55 16.89 -3.32
CA GLY A 223 -9.95 16.46 -3.35
C GLY A 223 -10.34 15.48 -2.24
N LEU A 224 -9.51 15.30 -1.20
CA LEU A 224 -9.92 14.50 -0.04
C LEU A 224 -10.86 15.30 0.87
N ASP A 225 -12.05 14.73 1.11
CA ASP A 225 -13.05 15.30 2.02
C ASP A 225 -12.46 15.51 3.43
N ALA A 226 -12.64 16.71 3.97
CA ALA A 226 -12.25 17.08 5.33
C ALA A 226 -12.86 16.14 6.38
N ALA A 227 -14.08 15.64 6.18
CA ALA A 227 -14.74 14.70 7.10
C ALA A 227 -14.07 13.32 7.15
N ARG A 228 -13.24 12.99 6.16
CA ARG A 228 -12.46 11.74 6.08
C ARG A 228 -11.04 11.92 6.60
N GLN A 229 -10.74 13.02 7.29
CA GLN A 229 -9.42 13.32 7.81
C GLN A 229 -9.51 13.58 9.31
N ALA A 230 -8.58 13.01 10.07
CA ALA A 230 -8.45 13.24 11.50
C ALA A 230 -7.03 13.71 11.78
N ILE A 231 -6.87 14.93 12.29
CA ILE A 231 -5.57 15.43 12.73
C ILE A 231 -5.21 14.68 14.01
N THR A 232 -4.27 13.74 13.90
CA THR A 232 -3.83 12.93 15.03
C THR A 232 -2.71 13.58 15.81
N GLY A 233 -2.09 14.62 15.24
CA GLY A 233 -1.05 15.43 15.88
C GLY A 233 0.11 14.56 16.33
N PHE A 234 1.07 14.31 15.44
CA PHE A 234 2.32 13.66 15.83
C PHE A 234 3.44 14.09 14.86
N PRO A 235 4.64 14.42 15.36
CA PRO A 235 5.84 14.46 14.54
C PRO A 235 6.27 13.06 14.09
#